data_AF-A0A4Y3RWX2-F1
#
_entry.id   AF-A0A4Y3RWX2-F1
#
_cell.length_a   1.000
_cell.length_b   1.000
_cell.length_c   1.000
_cell.angle_alpha   90.00
_cell.angle_beta   90.00
_cell.angle_gamma   90.00
#
_symmetry.space_group_name_H-M   'P 1'
#
loop_
_entity.id
_entity.type
_entity.pdbx_description
1 polymer ?
#
loop_
_entity_poly.entity_id
_entity_poly.type
_entity_poly.pdbx_seq_one_letter_code
_entity_poly.pdbx_strand_id
1 'polypeptide(L)'
;MPEPPSSKELPVSLLTDPVMIGACQVRDFGRVFQLVKARAGIYPSMIARRCDLTPSRVGEVIAGRRQLLHMDVIERISDGLRIPGHMLGLARRSWETPRNLTVTPRELPEEPTPAEAQLAAGCLLARPHSAPAWQARRGVPHRHGALAPAAAVSSQRVAGHLREFYEQLEPYRREPVAMAFESRLREILPRQVSGSTRP
;
A
#
# COMPACT_ATOMS: atom_id res chain seq x y z
N MET A 1 -6.90 -4.10 -39.66
CA MET A 1 -5.98 -5.13 -39.15
C MET A 1 -5.97 -5.02 -37.64
N PRO A 2 -6.41 -6.03 -36.86
CA PRO A 2 -6.17 -6.02 -35.42
C PRO A 2 -4.66 -6.22 -35.17
N GLU A 3 -4.05 -5.31 -34.42
CA GLU A 3 -2.65 -5.39 -34.01
C GLU A 3 -2.43 -6.69 -33.18
N PRO A 4 -1.35 -7.45 -33.41
CA PRO A 4 -1.08 -8.65 -32.60
C PRO A 4 -0.90 -8.27 -31.12
N PRO A 5 -1.37 -9.08 -30.16
CA PRO A 5 -1.24 -8.76 -28.74
C PRO A 5 0.24 -8.58 -28.41
N SER A 6 0.58 -7.38 -27.96
CA SER A 6 1.96 -6.98 -27.75
C SER A 6 2.65 -7.92 -26.76
N SER A 7 3.79 -8.50 -27.15
CA SER A 7 4.67 -9.40 -26.36
C SER A 7 5.34 -8.73 -25.14
N LYS A 8 4.66 -7.74 -24.54
CA LYS A 8 5.14 -6.89 -23.45
C LYS A 8 4.76 -7.42 -22.08
N GLU A 9 3.65 -8.15 -21.97
CA GLU A 9 3.13 -8.61 -20.68
C GLU A 9 3.67 -9.99 -20.32
N LEU A 10 3.89 -10.22 -19.03
CA LEU A 10 4.20 -11.56 -18.53
C LEU A 10 2.97 -12.46 -18.71
N PRO A 11 3.15 -13.75 -19.05
CA PRO A 11 2.05 -14.69 -19.12
C PRO A 11 1.28 -14.72 -17.80
N VAL A 12 -0.06 -14.70 -17.89
CA VAL A 12 -0.94 -14.78 -16.70
C VAL A 12 -0.65 -16.03 -15.88
N SER A 13 -0.33 -17.15 -16.55
CA SER A 13 0.07 -18.40 -15.89
C SER A 13 1.31 -18.24 -14.99
N LEU A 14 2.25 -17.37 -15.34
CA LEU A 14 3.42 -17.07 -14.51
C LEU A 14 3.05 -16.17 -13.33
N LEU A 15 2.21 -15.15 -13.54
CA LEU A 15 1.79 -14.24 -12.46
C LEU A 15 0.95 -14.95 -11.39
N THR A 16 0.20 -15.99 -11.77
CA THR A 16 -0.62 -16.81 -10.85
C THR A 16 0.19 -17.97 -10.22
N ASP A 17 1.42 -18.23 -10.66
CA ASP A 17 2.23 -19.31 -10.10
C ASP A 17 2.60 -19.02 -8.62
N PRO A 18 2.36 -19.95 -7.67
CA PRO A 18 2.62 -19.70 -6.25
C PRO A 18 4.10 -19.41 -5.94
N VAL A 19 5.03 -19.95 -6.73
CA VAL A 19 6.47 -19.67 -6.59
C VAL A 19 6.78 -18.23 -7.03
N MET A 20 6.14 -17.75 -8.09
CA MET A 20 6.27 -16.35 -8.53
C MET A 20 5.67 -15.40 -7.50
N ILE A 21 4.46 -15.71 -7.00
CA ILE A 21 3.79 -14.94 -5.95
C ILE A 21 4.65 -14.87 -4.70
N GLY A 22 5.16 -16.00 -4.21
CA GLY A 22 6.02 -16.06 -3.03
C GLY A 22 7.31 -15.25 -3.20
N ALA A 23 7.96 -15.35 -4.36
CA ALA A 23 9.15 -14.55 -4.67
C ALA A 23 8.86 -13.04 -4.71
N CYS A 24 7.70 -12.63 -5.24
CA CYS A 24 7.29 -11.22 -5.26
C CYS A 24 7.02 -10.69 -3.85
N GLN A 25 6.34 -11.46 -3.01
CA GLN A 25 6.00 -11.07 -1.63
C GLN A 25 7.24 -10.79 -0.78
N VAL A 26 8.27 -11.63 -0.91
CA VAL A 26 9.56 -11.44 -0.19
C VAL A 26 10.55 -10.57 -0.97
N ARG A 27 10.15 -10.04 -2.13
CA ARG A 27 10.98 -9.19 -3.02
C ARG A 27 12.31 -9.83 -3.43
N ASP A 28 12.31 -11.14 -3.64
CA ASP A 28 13.45 -11.86 -4.20
C ASP A 28 13.51 -11.65 -5.72
N PHE A 29 14.10 -10.53 -6.13
CA PHE A 29 14.23 -10.20 -7.55
C PHE A 29 15.17 -11.13 -8.31
N GLY A 30 16.12 -11.77 -7.62
CA GLY A 30 16.96 -12.81 -8.24
C GLY A 30 16.11 -13.98 -8.71
N ARG A 31 15.24 -14.47 -7.82
CA ARG A 31 14.30 -15.55 -8.13
C ARG A 31 13.25 -15.13 -9.16
N VAL A 32 12.69 -13.94 -9.04
CA VAL A 32 11.74 -13.40 -10.03
C VAL A 32 12.37 -13.36 -11.42
N PHE A 33 13.59 -12.84 -11.58
CA PHE A 33 14.25 -12.76 -12.89
C PHE A 33 14.57 -14.14 -13.47
N GLN A 34 14.93 -15.11 -12.62
CA GLN A 34 15.11 -16.50 -13.05
C GLN A 34 13.80 -17.12 -13.56
N LEU A 35 12.68 -16.92 -12.86
CA LEU A 35 11.36 -17.42 -13.27
C LEU A 35 10.90 -16.78 -14.58
N VAL A 36 11.07 -15.46 -14.70
CA VAL A 36 10.76 -14.69 -15.92
C VAL A 36 11.58 -15.19 -17.11
N LYS A 37 12.88 -15.45 -16.92
CA LYS A 37 13.72 -16.06 -17.96
C LYS A 37 13.23 -17.46 -18.34
N ALA A 38 13.00 -18.32 -17.36
CA ALA A 38 12.68 -19.73 -17.59
C ALA A 38 11.28 -19.95 -18.20
N ARG A 39 10.30 -19.12 -17.82
CA ARG A 39 8.88 -19.36 -18.14
C ARG A 39 8.24 -18.33 -19.05
N ALA A 40 8.75 -17.10 -19.09
CA ALA A 40 8.28 -16.07 -20.03
C ALA A 40 9.25 -15.87 -21.21
N GLY A 41 10.41 -16.54 -21.23
CA GLY A 41 11.41 -16.40 -22.28
C GLY A 41 12.09 -15.01 -22.33
N ILE A 42 11.97 -14.22 -21.26
CA ILE A 42 12.54 -12.87 -21.20
C ILE A 42 13.92 -12.94 -20.56
N TYR A 43 14.96 -12.76 -21.39
CA TYR A 43 16.36 -12.86 -20.98
C TYR A 43 16.85 -11.63 -20.21
N PRO A 44 17.96 -11.73 -19.43
CA PRO A 44 18.46 -10.65 -18.57
C PRO A 44 18.68 -9.29 -19.25
N SER A 45 19.15 -9.28 -20.49
CA SER A 45 19.31 -8.04 -21.28
C SER A 45 17.97 -7.37 -21.59
N MET A 46 16.92 -8.16 -21.83
CA MET A 46 15.57 -7.65 -22.05
C MET A 46 14.92 -7.18 -20.76
N ILE A 47 15.15 -7.88 -19.65
CA ILE A 47 14.74 -7.43 -18.30
C ILE A 47 15.37 -6.07 -18.00
N ALA A 48 16.69 -5.94 -18.23
CA ALA A 48 17.44 -4.71 -18.02
C ALA A 48 16.81 -3.53 -18.78
N ARG A 49 16.56 -3.72 -20.08
CA ARG A 49 15.94 -2.69 -20.93
C ARG A 49 14.52 -2.34 -20.50
N ARG A 50 13.71 -3.33 -20.09
CA ARG A 50 12.32 -3.10 -19.68
C ARG A 50 12.21 -2.38 -18.34
N CYS A 51 13.16 -2.61 -17.43
CA CYS A 51 13.11 -2.09 -16.05
C CYS A 51 14.03 -0.88 -15.82
N ASP A 52 14.62 -0.30 -16.86
CA ASP A 52 15.66 0.74 -16.78
C ASP A 52 16.80 0.37 -15.80
N LEU A 53 17.29 -0.85 -15.93
CA LEU A 53 18.46 -1.38 -15.21
C LEU A 53 19.61 -1.62 -16.19
N THR A 54 20.84 -1.65 -15.67
CA THR A 54 21.98 -2.10 -16.47
C THR A 54 22.00 -3.63 -16.53
N PRO A 55 22.40 -4.23 -17.67
CA PRO A 55 22.53 -5.69 -17.79
C PRO A 55 23.47 -6.29 -16.73
N SER A 56 24.55 -5.58 -16.39
CA SER A 56 25.47 -5.98 -15.32
C SER A 56 24.76 -6.11 -13.96
N ARG A 57 23.95 -5.11 -13.60
CA ARG A 57 23.17 -5.12 -12.34
C ARG A 57 22.16 -6.26 -12.31
N VAL A 58 21.48 -6.55 -13.42
CA VAL A 58 20.55 -7.69 -13.49
C VAL A 58 21.31 -9.02 -13.30
N GLY A 59 22.50 -9.14 -13.90
CA GLY A 59 23.39 -10.29 -13.71
C GLY A 59 23.84 -10.47 -12.25
N GLU A 60 24.24 -9.39 -11.57
CA GLU A 60 24.60 -9.42 -10.14
C GLU A 60 23.44 -9.86 -9.25
N VAL A 61 22.22 -9.41 -9.55
CA VAL A 61 21.01 -9.79 -8.81
C VAL A 61 20.67 -11.27 -9.02
N ILE A 62 20.71 -11.76 -10.26
CA ILE A 62 20.48 -13.19 -10.57
C ILE A 62 21.52 -14.08 -9.90
N ALA A 63 22.78 -13.61 -9.81
CA ALA A 63 23.87 -14.30 -9.15
C ALA A 63 23.84 -14.19 -7.61
N GLY A 64 22.85 -13.47 -7.03
CA GLY A 64 22.74 -13.27 -5.58
C GLY A 64 23.79 -12.34 -4.99
N ARG A 65 24.57 -11.63 -5.82
CA ARG A 65 25.63 -10.70 -5.38
C ARG A 65 25.11 -9.30 -5.06
N ARG A 66 23.87 -8.99 -5.44
CA ARG A 66 23.26 -7.67 -5.22
C ARG A 66 21.77 -7.76 -4.94
N GLN A 67 21.31 -6.95 -3.98
CA GLN A 67 19.88 -6.80 -3.66
C GLN A 67 19.34 -5.47 -4.21
N LEU A 68 18.04 -5.42 -4.51
CA LEU A 68 17.35 -4.23 -4.98
C LEU A 68 16.43 -3.69 -3.88
N LEU A 69 16.94 -2.71 -3.13
CA LEU A 69 16.26 -2.19 -1.93
C LEU A 69 15.45 -0.92 -2.20
N HIS A 70 15.89 -0.09 -3.15
CA HIS A 70 15.25 1.19 -3.43
C HIS A 70 13.88 1.00 -4.06
N MET A 71 12.86 1.63 -3.47
CA MET A 71 11.47 1.54 -3.96
C MET A 71 11.35 1.99 -5.42
N ASP A 72 12.06 3.04 -5.83
CA ASP A 72 12.00 3.54 -7.21
C ASP A 72 12.52 2.50 -8.23
N VAL A 73 13.41 1.61 -7.80
CA VAL A 73 13.85 0.47 -8.61
C VAL A 73 12.75 -0.59 -8.68
N ILE A 74 12.09 -0.87 -7.55
CA ILE A 74 11.01 -1.86 -7.46
C ILE A 74 9.80 -1.43 -8.31
N GLU A 75 9.47 -0.14 -8.30
CA GLU A 75 8.43 0.45 -9.14
C GLU A 75 8.73 0.31 -10.64
N ARG A 76 9.97 0.60 -11.06
CA ARG A 76 10.39 0.41 -12.44
C ARG A 76 10.37 -1.06 -12.87
N ILE A 77 10.68 -1.99 -11.96
CA ILE A 77 10.57 -3.42 -12.23
C ILE A 77 9.10 -3.83 -12.38
N SER A 78 8.23 -3.35 -11.48
CA SER A 78 6.78 -3.58 -11.55
C SER A 78 6.22 -3.11 -12.88
N ASP A 79 6.58 -1.91 -13.32
CA ASP A 79 6.11 -1.36 -14.60
C ASP A 79 6.73 -2.07 -15.81
N GLY A 80 8.04 -2.32 -15.78
CA GLY A 80 8.78 -2.92 -16.88
C GLY A 80 8.38 -4.35 -17.17
N LEU A 81 8.08 -5.13 -16.12
CA LEU A 81 7.64 -6.51 -16.22
C LEU A 81 6.11 -6.66 -16.14
N ARG A 82 5.37 -5.57 -15.96
CA ARG A 82 3.91 -5.62 -15.75
C ARG A 82 3.52 -6.59 -14.61
N ILE A 83 4.25 -6.50 -13.49
CA ILE A 83 3.93 -7.26 -12.26
C ILE A 83 3.07 -6.36 -11.36
N PRO A 84 1.84 -6.77 -11.00
CA PRO A 84 0.96 -5.96 -10.17
C PRO A 84 1.61 -5.52 -8.85
N GLY A 85 1.46 -4.23 -8.52
CA GLY A 85 2.07 -3.61 -7.36
C GLY A 85 1.71 -4.30 -6.05
N HIS A 86 0.46 -4.76 -5.91
CA HIS A 86 0.01 -5.47 -4.71
C HIS A 86 0.80 -6.77 -4.45
N MET A 87 1.37 -7.42 -5.47
CA MET A 87 2.23 -8.60 -5.31
C MET A 87 3.60 -8.25 -4.72
N LEU A 88 4.08 -7.03 -4.94
CA LEU A 88 5.38 -6.53 -4.48
C LEU A 88 5.27 -5.64 -3.23
N GLY A 89 4.07 -5.47 -2.68
CA GLY A 89 3.79 -4.54 -1.58
C GLY A 89 3.95 -3.06 -2.00
N LEU A 90 3.62 -2.75 -3.26
CA LEU A 90 3.48 -1.39 -3.76
C LEU A 90 2.00 -0.99 -3.80
N ALA A 91 1.73 0.32 -3.85
CA ALA A 91 0.43 0.81 -4.25
C ALA A 91 0.11 0.37 -5.69
N ARG A 92 -1.20 0.34 -6.03
CA ARG A 92 -1.67 0.01 -7.38
C ARG A 92 -0.95 0.88 -8.42
N ARG A 93 -0.41 0.26 -9.46
CA ARG A 93 0.21 0.99 -10.57
C ARG A 93 -0.85 1.55 -11.51
N SER A 94 -0.50 2.61 -12.24
CA SER A 94 -1.38 3.29 -13.19
C SER A 94 -1.85 2.37 -14.34
N TRP A 95 -1.11 1.31 -14.64
CA TRP A 95 -1.45 0.34 -15.68
C TRP A 95 -2.31 -0.83 -15.21
N GLU A 96 -2.43 -1.07 -13.90
CA GLU A 96 -3.29 -2.14 -13.34
C GLU A 96 -4.77 -1.80 -13.40
N THR A 97 -5.10 -0.51 -13.52
CA THR A 97 -6.48 -0.04 -13.56
C THR A 97 -6.84 0.24 -15.01
N PRO A 98 -7.76 -0.51 -15.63
CA PRO A 98 -8.41 -0.01 -16.83
C PRO A 98 -9.07 1.32 -16.44
N ARG A 99 -8.80 2.39 -17.20
CA ARG A 99 -9.22 3.78 -16.94
C ARG A 99 -10.74 4.00 -16.78
N ASN A 100 -11.56 2.95 -16.69
CA ASN A 100 -13.01 2.99 -16.70
C ASN A 100 -13.68 2.87 -15.31
N LEU A 101 -12.97 3.19 -14.23
CA LEU A 101 -13.63 3.49 -12.96
C LEU A 101 -13.76 5.00 -12.87
N THR A 102 -14.74 5.55 -13.58
CA THR A 102 -15.27 6.89 -13.32
C THR A 102 -15.72 6.88 -11.86
N VAL A 103 -14.88 7.43 -10.99
CA VAL A 103 -15.28 7.80 -9.63
C VAL A 103 -16.38 8.82 -9.84
N THR A 104 -17.63 8.39 -9.70
CA THR A 104 -18.70 9.35 -9.42
C THR A 104 -18.36 9.83 -8.01
N PRO A 105 -18.03 11.12 -7.82
CA PRO A 105 -17.93 11.67 -6.48
C PRO A 105 -19.20 11.25 -5.74
N ARG A 106 -19.04 10.60 -4.58
CA ARG A 106 -20.20 10.43 -3.71
C ARG A 106 -20.53 11.82 -3.23
N GLU A 107 -21.55 12.42 -3.83
CA GLU A 107 -22.23 13.60 -3.31
C GLU A 107 -22.47 13.33 -1.82
N LEU A 108 -21.80 14.12 -0.98
CA LEU A 108 -22.09 14.16 0.45
C LEU A 108 -23.57 14.55 0.56
N PRO A 109 -24.42 13.76 1.22
CA PRO A 109 -25.77 14.23 1.54
C PRO A 109 -25.62 15.55 2.31
N GLU A 110 -26.14 16.64 1.73
CA GLU A 110 -26.29 17.93 2.40
C GLU A 110 -26.84 17.70 3.80
N GLU A 111 -26.16 18.27 4.80
CA GLU A 111 -26.66 18.28 6.16
C GLU A 111 -28.01 19.01 6.19
N PRO A 112 -29.11 18.37 6.64
CA PRO A 112 -30.35 19.09 6.84
C PRO A 112 -30.15 20.13 7.94
N THR A 113 -30.48 21.37 7.60
CA THR A 113 -30.51 22.54 8.47
C THR A 113 -31.25 22.24 9.79
N PRO A 114 -30.72 22.71 10.94
CA PRO A 114 -31.35 22.50 12.24
C PRO A 114 -32.51 23.48 12.41
N ALA A 115 -33.70 23.13 11.94
CA ALA A 115 -34.90 23.94 12.18
C ALA A 115 -36.20 23.15 12.48
N GLU A 116 -36.24 21.82 12.36
CA GLU A 116 -37.48 21.07 12.61
C GLU A 116 -37.33 19.97 13.67
N ALA A 117 -36.48 20.24 14.66
CA ALA A 117 -36.61 19.61 15.96
C ALA A 117 -37.79 20.27 16.70
N GLN A 118 -38.97 19.65 16.70
CA GLN A 118 -40.00 19.69 17.76
C GLN A 118 -41.40 19.49 17.16
N LEU A 119 -41.81 18.23 16.90
CA LEU A 119 -43.24 17.84 16.93
C LEU A 119 -43.41 16.33 16.71
N ALA A 120 -42.82 15.51 17.57
CA ALA A 120 -43.28 14.13 17.77
C ALA A 120 -42.78 13.54 19.10
N ALA A 121 -42.77 14.36 20.16
CA ALA A 121 -42.74 13.82 21.51
C ALA A 121 -44.18 13.40 21.86
N GLY A 122 -44.47 12.11 21.71
CA GLY A 122 -45.81 11.57 21.97
C GLY A 122 -45.80 10.05 22.09
N CYS A 123 -45.21 9.57 23.19
CA CYS A 123 -45.41 8.28 23.87
C CYS A 123 -45.63 7.00 23.02
N LEU A 124 -44.79 5.98 23.21
CA LEU A 124 -45.13 4.89 24.15
C LEU A 124 -43.95 3.91 24.36
N LEU A 125 -43.55 3.80 25.62
CA LEU A 125 -43.10 2.61 26.37
C LEU A 125 -42.84 1.29 25.61
N ALA A 126 -41.60 0.80 25.66
CA ALA A 126 -41.24 -0.57 26.10
C ALA A 126 -39.71 -0.80 26.11
N ARG A 127 -39.15 -1.18 27.27
CA ARG A 127 -37.83 -1.84 27.44
C ARG A 127 -38.00 -3.37 27.24
N PRO A 128 -36.97 -4.22 27.38
CA PRO A 128 -35.50 -4.13 27.20
C PRO A 128 -34.99 -5.25 26.24
N HIS A 129 -33.70 -5.25 25.82
CA HIS A 129 -32.78 -6.39 26.04
C HIS A 129 -31.38 -6.25 25.39
N SER A 130 -30.39 -6.64 26.20
CA SER A 130 -29.13 -7.35 25.87
C SER A 130 -28.11 -6.75 24.88
N ALA A 131 -26.98 -6.37 25.46
CA ALA A 131 -25.66 -6.44 24.82
C ALA A 131 -25.21 -7.91 24.61
N PRO A 132 -24.33 -8.16 23.63
CA PRO A 132 -23.29 -9.18 23.77
C PRO A 132 -21.90 -8.51 23.61
N ALA A 133 -20.99 -8.56 24.57
CA ALA A 133 -20.24 -9.75 25.00
C ALA A 133 -19.45 -10.44 23.86
N TRP A 134 -18.40 -9.77 23.35
CA TRP A 134 -17.36 -10.38 22.51
C TRP A 134 -15.97 -10.36 23.16
N GLN A 135 -15.92 -10.42 24.49
CA GLN A 135 -14.68 -10.67 25.22
C GLN A 135 -14.63 -12.09 25.78
N ALA A 136 -13.44 -12.68 25.57
CA ALA A 136 -12.91 -13.91 26.13
C ALA A 136 -13.29 -15.23 25.43
N ARG A 137 -12.44 -15.62 24.47
CA ARG A 137 -11.95 -17.01 24.40
C ARG A 137 -10.43 -17.02 24.47
N ARG A 138 -9.92 -17.66 25.52
CA ARG A 138 -8.50 -17.97 25.72
C ARG A 138 -8.08 -19.10 24.78
N GLY A 139 -6.83 -19.01 24.30
CA GLY A 139 -5.89 -20.14 24.27
C GLY A 139 -5.83 -20.97 22.98
N VAL A 140 -4.93 -20.59 22.06
CA VAL A 140 -4.21 -21.52 21.17
C VAL A 140 -2.75 -21.06 21.08
N PRO A 141 -1.74 -21.92 21.32
CA PRO A 141 -0.35 -21.50 21.34
C PRO A 141 0.21 -21.56 19.91
N HIS A 142 0.22 -20.41 19.23
CA HIS A 142 1.03 -20.25 18.02
C HIS A 142 2.10 -19.21 18.27
N ARG A 143 3.35 -19.63 18.08
CA ARG A 143 4.58 -18.83 18.15
C ARG A 143 4.43 -17.59 17.25
N HIS A 144 3.97 -16.48 17.82
CA HIS A 144 4.00 -15.17 17.17
C HIS A 144 5.06 -14.30 17.83
N GLY A 145 6.31 -14.54 17.46
CA GLY A 145 7.39 -13.59 17.64
C GLY A 145 7.79 -13.00 16.29
N ALA A 146 6.90 -12.22 15.66
CA ALA A 146 7.25 -11.51 14.42
C ALA A 146 6.33 -10.34 14.05
N LEU A 147 5.54 -9.81 14.98
CA LEU A 147 5.02 -8.44 14.84
C LEU A 147 5.84 -7.57 15.77
N ALA A 148 7.05 -7.21 15.33
CA ALA A 148 7.62 -5.96 15.79
C ALA A 148 6.55 -4.89 15.49
N PRO A 149 6.20 -4.02 16.45
CA PRO A 149 5.24 -2.98 16.18
C PRO A 149 5.75 -2.17 14.99
N ALA A 150 4.86 -1.86 14.03
CA ALA A 150 5.14 -0.97 12.89
C ALA A 150 5.70 0.41 13.32
N ALA A 151 5.73 0.67 14.63
CA ALA A 151 6.50 1.72 15.30
C ALA A 151 8.02 1.70 15.05
N ALA A 152 8.59 0.61 14.53
CA ALA A 152 10.00 0.52 14.17
C ALA A 152 10.29 0.86 12.69
N VAL A 153 9.35 1.50 11.97
CA VAL A 153 9.62 2.00 10.61
C VAL A 153 10.48 3.27 10.71
N SER A 154 11.80 3.10 10.82
CA SER A 154 12.80 4.18 10.72
C SER A 154 13.04 4.61 9.28
N SER A 155 11.97 4.71 8.48
CA SER A 155 12.08 5.06 7.07
C SER A 155 12.21 6.57 6.92
N GLN A 156 13.39 6.99 6.45
CA GLN A 156 13.68 8.39 6.16
C GLN A 156 12.72 8.97 5.10
N ARG A 157 12.16 8.14 4.22
CA ARG A 157 11.12 8.55 3.25
C ARG A 157 9.78 8.86 3.92
N VAL A 158 9.38 8.06 4.91
CA VAL A 158 8.14 8.30 5.68
C VAL A 158 8.29 9.55 6.54
N ALA A 159 9.45 9.75 7.17
CA ALA A 159 9.74 10.97 7.90
C ALA A 159 9.75 12.22 6.99
N GLY A 160 10.27 12.08 5.76
CA GLY A 160 10.23 13.15 4.74
C GLY A 160 8.81 13.53 4.34
N HIS A 161 7.96 12.55 3.99
CA HIS A 161 6.58 12.81 3.60
C HIS A 161 5.74 13.39 4.74
N LEU A 162 5.95 12.92 5.98
CA LEU A 162 5.29 13.50 7.14
C LEU A 162 5.69 14.97 7.34
N ARG A 163 6.98 15.31 7.13
CA ARG A 163 7.45 16.69 7.23
C ARG A 163 6.82 17.59 6.17
N GLU A 164 6.86 17.17 4.91
CA GLU A 164 6.24 17.91 3.79
C GLU A 164 4.75 18.12 4.03
N PHE A 165 4.06 17.10 4.56
CA PHE A 165 2.66 17.19 4.92
C PHE A 165 2.40 18.16 6.08
N TYR A 166 3.25 18.19 7.12
CA TYR A 166 3.15 19.18 8.19
C TYR A 166 3.40 20.61 7.69
N GLU A 167 4.34 20.82 6.77
CA GLU A 167 4.59 22.12 6.15
C GLU A 167 3.35 22.64 5.40
N GLN A 168 2.60 21.74 4.74
CA GLN A 168 1.34 22.08 4.08
C GLN A 168 0.19 22.35 5.06
N LEU A 169 0.23 21.76 6.26
CA LEU A 169 -0.76 21.98 7.31
C LEU A 169 -0.53 23.25 8.13
N GLU A 170 0.66 23.85 8.08
CA GLU A 170 1.00 25.06 8.85
C GLU A 170 -0.04 26.20 8.74
N PRO A 171 -0.57 26.54 7.55
CA PRO A 171 -1.55 27.61 7.42
C PRO A 171 -2.88 27.32 8.14
N TYR A 172 -3.21 26.05 8.34
CA TYR A 172 -4.50 25.58 8.87
C TYR A 172 -4.41 25.06 10.30
N ARG A 173 -3.26 25.21 10.98
CA ARG A 173 -3.02 24.62 12.31
C ARG A 173 -4.04 25.06 13.39
N ARG A 174 -4.68 26.22 13.21
CA ARG A 174 -5.70 26.75 14.14
C ARG A 174 -7.12 26.25 13.84
N GLU A 175 -7.33 25.56 12.72
CA GLU A 175 -8.63 24.98 12.40
C GLU A 175 -8.92 23.76 13.30
N PRO A 176 -10.14 23.63 13.82
CA PRO A 176 -10.49 22.55 14.75
C PRO A 176 -10.34 21.15 14.12
N VAL A 177 -10.54 21.06 12.80
CA VAL A 177 -10.38 19.82 12.03
C VAL A 177 -8.90 19.41 11.95
N ALA A 178 -8.01 20.35 11.69
CA ALA A 178 -6.57 20.10 11.67
C ALA A 178 -6.04 19.67 13.06
N MET A 179 -6.52 20.32 14.12
CA MET A 179 -6.16 19.97 15.50
C MET A 179 -6.63 18.55 15.90
N ALA A 180 -7.86 18.18 15.55
CA ALA A 180 -8.40 16.85 15.83
C ALA A 180 -7.62 15.76 15.07
N PHE A 181 -7.26 16.06 13.81
CA PHE A 181 -6.43 15.19 12.99
C PHE A 181 -5.02 15.02 13.60
N GLU A 182 -4.34 16.11 13.98
CA GLU A 182 -3.01 16.05 14.61
C GLU A 182 -3.02 15.27 15.93
N SER A 183 -4.06 15.46 16.76
CA SER A 183 -4.23 14.74 18.02
C SER A 183 -4.31 13.23 17.76
N ARG A 184 -5.10 12.82 16.77
CA ARG A 184 -5.24 11.41 16.37
C ARG A 184 -3.96 10.86 15.77
N LEU A 185 -3.22 11.64 14.99
CA LEU A 185 -1.94 11.22 14.42
C LEU A 185 -0.89 10.98 15.53
N ARG A 186 -0.90 11.81 16.58
CA ARG A 186 -0.01 11.68 17.74
C ARG A 186 -0.29 10.43 18.58
N GLU A 187 -1.54 9.98 18.66
CA GLU A 187 -1.90 8.73 19.33
C GLU A 187 -1.40 7.49 18.58
N ILE A 188 -1.34 7.57 17.25
CA ILE A 188 -1.00 6.44 16.37
C ILE A 188 0.51 6.35 16.11
N LEU A 189 1.20 7.50 16.03
CA LEU A 189 2.63 7.53 15.73
C LEU A 189 3.49 7.32 16.99
N PRO A 190 4.56 6.52 16.90
CA PRO A 190 5.50 6.36 18.01
C PRO A 190 6.19 7.69 18.32
N ARG A 191 6.38 7.99 19.62
CA ARG A 191 6.99 9.25 20.11
C ARG A 191 8.33 9.62 19.45
N GLN A 192 9.07 8.63 18.93
CA GLN A 192 10.32 8.80 18.20
C GLN A 192 10.15 9.55 16.85
N VAL A 193 8.99 9.44 16.19
CA VAL A 193 8.67 10.17 14.94
C VAL A 193 8.13 11.58 15.23
N SER A 194 7.56 11.79 16.42
CA SER A 194 7.23 13.13 16.95
C SER A 194 8.47 13.89 17.45
N GLY A 195 9.65 13.25 17.44
CA GLY A 195 10.91 13.79 17.92
C GLY A 195 11.76 14.42 16.82
N SER A 196 11.26 15.44 16.13
CA SER A 196 12.14 16.44 15.51
C SER A 196 11.38 17.75 15.33
N THR A 197 11.67 18.68 16.26
CA THR A 197 11.56 20.13 16.12
C THR A 197 10.18 20.70 15.83
N ARG A 198 9.42 20.82 16.92
CA ARG A 198 8.71 22.06 17.25
C ARG A 198 9.73 23.23 17.26
N PRO A 199 9.50 24.38 16.61
CA PRO A 199 10.14 25.61 17.04
C PRO A 199 9.63 26.03 18.43
#